data_AF-A0A8J8NCJ0-F1
#
_entry.id   AF-A0A8J8NCJ0-F1
#
_cell.length_a   1.000
_cell.length_b   1.000
_cell.length_c   1.000
_cell.angle_alpha   90.00
_cell.angle_beta   90.00
_cell.angle_gamma   90.00
#
_symmetry.space_group_name_H-M   'P 1'
#
loop_
_entity.id
_entity.type
_entity.pdbx_description
1 polymer ?
#
loop_
_entity_poly.entity_id
_entity_poly.type
_entity_poly.pdbx_seq_one_letter_code
_entity_poly.pdbx_strand_id
1 'polypeptide(L)'
;MGPSNGAIYNPENTKFQAFGSKSWVVQKYIENPLLIINRKFDIRAWVLVASWNPLQIYLYKDCYIRFSASDYDPKNVKNLFMHLTNNSISKHCSEKQTSYFAENMWSLDQFKTYLSSQFQKEELWESKLLPQMKDIIKLSMLSAWSKVDWRENSIGLYGYDVLIDSDLKMWLLEINLCPTMEHSTKVTKHLVPKMMEDLCKVIIDGKELPEEGIKKSTGDYDLIYEGVRVREALKNKTDFCIEGRRITK
;
A
#
# COMPACT_ATOMS: atom_id res chain seq x y z
N MET A 1 -22.92 -50.02 19.07
CA MET A 1 -23.52 -50.06 17.73
C MET A 1 -23.86 -48.64 17.32
N GLY A 2 -23.29 -48.20 16.21
CA GLY A 2 -23.54 -46.92 15.56
C GLY A 2 -22.75 -46.98 14.26
N PRO A 3 -23.41 -47.24 13.10
CA PRO A 3 -22.71 -47.75 11.94
C PRO A 3 -21.98 -46.65 11.19
N SER A 4 -20.78 -47.02 10.73
CA SER A 4 -20.09 -46.48 9.58
C SER A 4 -21.03 -46.31 8.38
N ASN A 5 -21.02 -45.14 7.75
CA ASN A 5 -21.53 -45.00 6.38
C ASN A 5 -20.50 -44.23 5.54
N GLY A 6 -19.87 -45.00 4.64
CA GLY A 6 -18.97 -44.49 3.62
C GLY A 6 -19.68 -43.51 2.69
N ALA A 7 -18.92 -42.55 2.21
CA ALA A 7 -19.36 -41.65 1.15
C ALA A 7 -19.60 -42.47 -0.13
N ILE A 8 -20.86 -42.61 -0.53
CA ILE A 8 -21.25 -43.04 -1.87
C ILE A 8 -20.99 -41.84 -2.78
N TYR A 9 -19.96 -41.95 -3.63
CA TYR A 9 -19.70 -40.99 -4.70
C TYR A 9 -20.82 -41.11 -5.75
N ASN A 10 -21.59 -40.05 -5.95
CA ASN A 10 -22.57 -39.94 -7.02
C ASN A 10 -22.10 -38.87 -8.02
N PRO A 11 -21.69 -39.25 -9.24
CA PRO A 11 -21.11 -38.33 -10.22
C PRO A 11 -22.10 -37.33 -10.86
N GLU A 12 -23.41 -37.44 -10.59
CA GLU A 12 -24.43 -36.66 -11.32
C GLU A 12 -25.02 -35.47 -10.55
N ASN A 13 -24.46 -35.08 -9.40
CA ASN A 13 -24.95 -33.95 -8.61
C ASN A 13 -23.84 -32.91 -8.31
N THR A 14 -23.20 -32.38 -9.36
CA THR A 14 -22.35 -31.18 -9.29
C THR A 14 -23.19 -29.90 -9.21
N LYS A 15 -24.12 -29.84 -8.25
CA LYS A 15 -24.57 -28.54 -7.74
C LYS A 15 -23.52 -28.09 -6.74
N PHE A 16 -22.58 -27.28 -7.21
CA PHE A 16 -21.75 -26.45 -6.35
C PHE A 16 -22.69 -25.69 -5.41
N GLN A 17 -22.76 -26.13 -4.15
CA GLN A 17 -23.38 -25.32 -3.10
C GLN A 17 -22.56 -24.04 -3.07
N ALA A 18 -23.18 -22.93 -3.48
CA ALA A 18 -22.61 -21.61 -3.35
C ALA A 18 -22.42 -21.33 -1.85
N PHE A 19 -21.24 -21.64 -1.34
CA PHE A 19 -20.74 -21.01 -0.13
C PHE A 19 -20.85 -19.50 -0.37
N GLY A 20 -21.60 -18.78 0.47
CA GLY A 20 -21.86 -17.34 0.31
C GLY A 20 -20.59 -16.60 -0.14
N SER A 21 -20.72 -15.72 -1.13
CA SER A 21 -19.68 -15.29 -2.09
C SER A 21 -18.39 -14.74 -1.48
N LYS A 22 -17.60 -15.59 -0.83
CA LYS A 22 -16.23 -15.32 -0.39
C LYS A 22 -15.31 -15.70 -1.54
N SER A 23 -14.83 -14.70 -2.24
CA SER A 23 -13.77 -14.86 -3.23
C SER A 23 -12.43 -14.94 -2.53
N TRP A 24 -11.53 -15.80 -3.03
CA TRP A 24 -10.19 -15.99 -2.50
C TRP A 24 -9.17 -15.77 -3.60
N VAL A 25 -7.97 -15.33 -3.22
CA VAL A 25 -6.81 -15.24 -4.12
C VAL A 25 -5.83 -16.34 -3.73
N VAL A 26 -5.41 -17.14 -4.71
CA VAL A 26 -4.29 -18.08 -4.55
C VAL A 26 -3.06 -17.41 -5.15
N GLN A 27 -2.07 -17.10 -4.31
CA GLN A 27 -0.84 -16.40 -4.70
C GLN A 27 0.37 -17.28 -4.37
N LYS A 28 1.39 -17.26 -5.24
CA LYS A 28 2.67 -17.91 -4.97
C LYS A 28 3.33 -17.26 -3.76
N TYR A 29 3.59 -18.07 -2.73
CA TYR A 29 4.30 -17.62 -1.55
C TYR A 29 5.77 -17.32 -1.85
N ILE A 30 6.30 -16.24 -1.29
CA ILE A 30 7.72 -15.88 -1.38
C ILE A 30 8.47 -16.63 -0.28
N GLU A 31 9.13 -17.72 -0.68
CA GLU A 31 9.80 -18.68 0.22
C GLU A 31 11.20 -18.22 0.67
N ASN A 32 11.83 -17.33 -0.10
CA ASN A 32 13.16 -16.78 0.21
C ASN A 32 13.06 -15.25 0.41
N PRO A 33 12.34 -14.76 1.45
CA PRO A 33 12.33 -13.34 1.76
C PRO A 33 13.72 -12.89 2.24
N LEU A 34 14.04 -11.61 2.06
CA LEU A 34 15.13 -11.00 2.81
C LEU A 34 14.77 -11.05 4.29
N LEU A 35 15.70 -11.52 5.12
CA LEU A 35 15.52 -11.61 6.56
C LEU A 35 16.40 -10.58 7.27
N ILE A 36 15.89 -10.01 8.35
CA ILE A 36 16.68 -9.20 9.28
C ILE A 36 16.77 -9.97 10.58
N ILE A 37 17.98 -10.42 10.93
CA ILE A 37 18.22 -11.30 12.10
C ILE A 37 17.15 -12.41 12.19
N ASN A 38 17.06 -13.20 11.12
CA ASN A 38 16.09 -14.30 10.97
C ASN A 38 14.60 -13.92 11.01
N ARG A 39 14.22 -12.63 11.06
CA ARG A 39 12.83 -12.20 11.00
C ARG A 39 12.41 -11.82 9.59
N LYS A 40 11.25 -12.34 9.19
CA LYS A 40 10.56 -11.89 7.98
C LYS A 40 9.99 -10.50 8.25
N PHE A 41 9.95 -9.65 7.23
CA PHE A 41 9.35 -8.34 7.35
C PHE A 41 8.63 -7.93 6.07
N ASP A 42 7.73 -6.96 6.17
CA ASP A 42 7.23 -6.21 5.03
C ASP A 42 7.45 -4.70 5.28
N ILE A 43 7.29 -3.90 4.23
CA ILE A 43 7.37 -2.44 4.30
C ILE A 43 6.00 -1.84 3.99
N ARG A 44 5.53 -0.97 4.87
CA ARG A 44 4.37 -0.10 4.63
C ARG A 44 4.84 1.26 4.12
N ALA A 45 4.52 1.57 2.87
CA ALA A 45 4.69 2.90 2.29
C ALA A 45 3.35 3.62 2.14
N TRP A 46 3.33 4.94 2.34
CA TRP A 46 2.14 5.77 2.11
C TRP A 46 2.19 6.45 0.74
N VAL A 47 1.10 6.33 0.00
CA VAL A 47 0.95 6.92 -1.34
C VAL A 47 -0.32 7.77 -1.37
N LEU A 48 -0.16 9.02 -1.78
CA LEU A 48 -1.27 9.96 -1.98
C LEU A 48 -1.49 10.16 -3.47
N VAL A 49 -2.71 9.87 -3.94
CA VAL A 49 -3.21 10.33 -5.24
C VAL A 49 -3.96 11.63 -5.00
N ALA A 50 -3.34 12.76 -5.35
CA ALA A 50 -3.89 14.09 -5.11
C ALA A 50 -4.86 14.55 -6.21
N SER A 51 -4.69 14.01 -7.42
CA SER A 51 -5.56 14.23 -8.56
C SER A 51 -5.58 13.00 -9.45
N TRP A 52 -6.73 12.70 -10.03
CA TRP A 52 -6.91 11.62 -11.00
C TRP A 52 -6.88 12.12 -12.46
N ASN A 53 -6.89 13.43 -12.68
CA ASN A 53 -6.79 14.02 -14.01
C ASN A 53 -6.31 15.49 -13.96
N PRO A 54 -5.03 15.79 -14.27
CA PRO A 54 -3.97 14.83 -14.54
C PRO A 54 -3.71 13.92 -13.33
N LEU A 55 -3.31 12.66 -13.57
CA LEU A 55 -2.96 11.74 -12.49
C LEU A 55 -1.72 12.26 -11.75
N GLN A 56 -1.83 12.57 -10.46
CA GLN A 56 -0.74 13.03 -9.62
C GLN A 56 -0.53 12.06 -8.45
N ILE A 57 0.63 11.41 -8.43
CA ILE A 57 0.99 10.38 -7.44
C ILE A 57 2.16 10.88 -6.60
N TYR A 58 1.92 10.98 -5.30
CA TYR A 58 2.92 11.34 -4.30
C TYR A 58 3.27 10.13 -3.44
N LEU A 59 4.55 9.91 -3.19
CA LEU A 59 5.06 8.93 -2.23
C LEU A 59 5.55 9.68 -0.99
N TYR A 60 5.10 9.29 0.19
CA TYR A 60 5.70 9.80 1.42
C TYR A 60 7.11 9.25 1.57
N LYS A 61 8.10 10.10 1.82
CA LYS A 61 9.53 9.73 1.87
C LYS A 61 9.81 8.68 2.95
N ASP A 62 9.11 8.78 4.08
CA ASP A 62 9.22 7.81 5.16
C ASP A 62 8.25 6.64 4.98
N CYS A 63 8.70 5.49 5.47
CA CYS A 63 7.94 4.26 5.58
C CYS A 63 8.30 3.55 6.89
N TYR A 64 7.58 2.49 7.22
CA TYR A 64 7.93 1.66 8.37
C TYR A 64 7.93 0.19 8.02
N ILE A 65 8.79 -0.54 8.72
CA ILE A 65 9.07 -1.96 8.50
C ILE A 65 8.35 -2.74 9.59
N ARG A 66 7.55 -3.73 9.21
CA ARG A 66 6.79 -4.59 10.13
C ARG A 66 7.40 -5.98 10.17
N PHE A 67 7.75 -6.47 11.35
CA PHE A 67 8.41 -7.77 11.53
C PHE A 67 7.43 -8.88 11.92
N SER A 68 7.80 -10.10 11.56
CA SER A 68 7.21 -11.32 12.11
C SER A 68 7.54 -11.46 13.59
N ALA A 69 6.61 -12.03 14.35
CA ALA A 69 6.74 -12.20 15.79
C ALA A 69 7.61 -13.40 16.20
N SER A 70 7.96 -14.29 15.27
CA SER A 70 8.91 -15.39 15.45
C SER A 70 9.94 -15.45 14.30
N ASP A 71 11.04 -16.18 14.53
CA ASP A 71 12.08 -16.46 13.52
C ASP A 71 11.49 -17.25 12.32
N TYR A 72 11.94 -16.89 11.13
CA TYR A 72 11.44 -17.47 9.88
C TYR A 72 11.99 -18.88 9.66
N ASP A 73 11.09 -19.85 9.52
CA ASP A 73 11.40 -21.20 9.04
C ASP A 73 10.40 -21.59 7.93
N PRO A 74 10.83 -21.71 6.66
CA PRO A 74 9.94 -22.06 5.57
C PRO A 74 9.34 -23.47 5.71
N LYS A 75 9.91 -24.34 6.55
CA LYS A 75 9.40 -25.70 6.78
C LYS A 75 8.20 -25.72 7.74
N ASN A 76 8.05 -24.72 8.60
CA ASN A 76 6.99 -24.67 9.61
C ASN A 76 5.81 -23.78 9.18
N VAL A 77 5.17 -24.16 8.08
CA VAL A 77 4.06 -23.40 7.44
C VAL A 77 2.84 -23.17 8.33
N LYS A 78 2.70 -23.92 9.43
CA LYS A 78 1.55 -23.80 10.35
C LYS A 78 1.71 -22.66 11.34
N ASN A 79 2.93 -22.23 11.64
CA ASN A 79 3.15 -21.14 12.56
C ASN A 79 2.99 -19.79 11.83
N LEU A 80 1.85 -19.15 12.03
CA LEU A 80 1.56 -17.87 11.40
C LEU A 80 2.44 -16.72 11.93
N PHE A 81 2.96 -16.82 13.16
CA PHE A 81 3.78 -15.78 13.78
C PHE A 81 5.14 -15.58 13.10
N MET A 82 5.63 -16.57 12.36
CA MET A 82 6.86 -16.47 11.56
C MET A 82 6.60 -16.05 10.11
N HIS A 83 5.36 -16.15 9.62
CA HIS A 83 5.04 -15.93 8.22
C HIS A 83 4.23 -14.67 7.94
N LEU A 84 3.50 -14.19 8.95
CA LEU A 84 2.69 -12.99 8.88
C LEU A 84 3.30 -11.90 9.77
N THR A 85 3.33 -10.69 9.22
CA THR A 85 4.00 -9.50 9.75
C THR A 85 3.00 -8.48 10.30
N ASN A 86 1.69 -8.74 10.14
CA ASN A 86 0.64 -7.84 10.59
C ASN A 86 0.63 -7.70 12.11
N ASN A 87 0.60 -6.46 12.60
CA ASN A 87 0.57 -6.16 14.03
C ASN A 87 -0.62 -6.81 14.77
N SER A 88 -1.76 -6.98 14.10
CA SER A 88 -2.93 -7.65 14.70
C SER A 88 -2.65 -9.10 15.07
N ILE A 89 -1.76 -9.78 14.33
CA ILE A 89 -1.39 -11.17 14.58
C ILE A 89 -0.25 -11.22 15.58
N SER A 90 0.77 -10.37 15.42
CA SER A 90 1.94 -10.35 16.30
C SER A 90 1.60 -10.03 17.76
N LYS A 91 0.55 -9.23 18.01
CA LYS A 91 0.02 -8.94 19.37
C LYS A 91 -0.44 -10.17 20.15
N HIS A 92 -0.77 -11.27 19.46
CA HIS A 92 -1.19 -12.53 20.10
C HIS A 92 -0.03 -13.51 20.33
N CYS A 93 1.19 -13.16 19.91
CA CYS A 93 2.36 -13.98 20.18
C CYS A 93 2.82 -13.78 21.63
N SER A 94 3.07 -14.88 22.34
CA SER A 94 3.57 -14.87 23.73
C SER A 94 5.09 -14.78 23.83
N GLU A 95 5.81 -14.84 22.71
CA GLU A 95 7.27 -14.70 22.69
C GLU A 95 7.68 -13.30 23.16
N LYS A 96 8.70 -13.25 24.03
CA LYS A 96 9.26 -11.98 24.49
C LYS A 96 9.98 -11.29 23.34
N GLN A 97 9.51 -10.10 22.99
CA GLN A 97 10.20 -9.25 22.03
C GLN A 97 11.56 -8.84 22.59
N THR A 98 12.59 -8.93 21.76
CA THR A 98 13.91 -8.40 22.07
C THR A 98 13.90 -6.88 21.90
N SER A 99 14.83 -6.17 22.55
CA SER A 99 14.98 -4.72 22.37
C SER A 99 15.27 -4.34 20.92
N TYR A 100 15.86 -5.24 20.15
CA TYR A 100 16.17 -5.05 18.73
C TYR A 100 14.92 -4.95 17.86
N PHE A 101 13.89 -5.74 18.17
CA PHE A 101 12.59 -5.73 17.51
C PHE A 101 11.51 -5.14 18.43
N ALA A 102 11.82 -4.00 19.06
CA ALA A 102 10.86 -3.31 19.91
C ALA A 102 9.55 -3.06 19.13
N GLU A 103 8.44 -3.56 19.65
CA GLU A 103 7.10 -3.46 19.05
C GLU A 103 7.00 -4.09 17.66
N ASN A 104 7.93 -4.97 17.29
CA ASN A 104 8.06 -5.60 15.97
C ASN A 104 8.03 -4.58 14.81
N MET A 105 8.59 -3.38 15.03
CA MET A 105 8.56 -2.33 14.01
C MET A 105 9.84 -1.50 14.00
N TRP A 106 10.31 -1.17 12.79
CA TRP A 106 11.39 -0.21 12.58
C TRP A 106 10.96 0.99 11.75
N SER A 107 11.62 2.12 12.00
CA SER A 107 11.62 3.26 11.08
C SER A 107 12.49 2.96 9.86
N LEU A 108 12.29 3.75 8.80
CA LEU A 108 13.13 3.71 7.61
C LEU A 108 14.61 3.96 7.94
N ASP A 109 14.93 4.88 8.85
CA ASP A 109 16.33 5.15 9.23
C ASP A 109 17.04 3.95 9.87
N GLN A 110 16.33 3.22 10.74
CA GLN A 110 16.85 1.98 11.32
C GLN A 110 17.11 0.94 10.24
N PHE A 111 16.19 0.82 9.28
CA PHE A 111 16.34 -0.09 8.15
C PHE A 111 17.51 0.29 7.23
N LYS A 112 17.66 1.58 6.88
CA LYS A 112 18.81 2.08 6.11
C LYS A 112 20.13 1.80 6.81
N THR A 113 20.20 2.07 8.11
CA THR A 113 21.39 1.78 8.93
C THR A 113 21.74 0.29 8.88
N TYR A 114 20.73 -0.58 9.00
CA TYR A 114 20.92 -2.03 8.87
C TYR A 114 21.45 -2.41 7.47
N LEU A 115 20.82 -1.93 6.40
CA LEU A 115 21.24 -2.22 5.02
C LEU A 115 22.70 -1.82 4.76
N SER A 116 23.09 -0.60 5.17
CA SER A 116 24.46 -0.12 5.03
C SER A 116 25.46 -1.03 5.77
N SER A 117 25.10 -1.47 6.99
CA SER A 117 25.96 -2.35 7.79
C SER A 117 26.12 -3.75 7.20
N GLN A 118 25.03 -4.35 6.68
CA GLN A 118 25.03 -5.74 6.22
C GLN A 118 25.62 -5.90 4.81
N PHE A 119 25.27 -4.99 3.92
CA PHE A 119 25.64 -5.08 2.50
C PHE A 119 26.92 -4.31 2.18
N GLN A 120 27.50 -3.58 3.14
CA GLN A 120 28.68 -2.73 2.97
C GLN A 120 28.54 -1.78 1.77
N LYS A 121 27.30 -1.33 1.55
CA LYS A 121 26.91 -0.42 0.47
C LYS A 121 26.12 0.69 1.09
N GLU A 122 26.74 1.87 1.14
CA GLU A 122 26.01 3.09 1.42
C GLU A 122 24.89 3.25 0.39
N GLU A 123 23.73 3.73 0.85
CA GLU A 123 22.61 4.10 -0.02
C GLU A 123 21.96 2.95 -0.81
N LEU A 124 22.00 1.70 -0.31
CA LEU A 124 21.30 0.58 -0.97
C LEU A 124 19.79 0.84 -1.12
N TRP A 125 19.19 1.53 -0.15
CA TRP A 125 17.80 1.95 -0.23
C TRP A 125 17.57 2.86 -1.44
N GLU A 126 18.31 3.96 -1.53
CA GLU A 126 18.16 4.99 -2.55
C GLU A 126 18.54 4.49 -3.94
N SER A 127 19.62 3.71 -4.04
CA SER A 127 20.18 3.26 -5.33
C SER A 127 19.43 2.10 -5.96
N LYS A 128 18.78 1.22 -5.16
CA LYS A 128 18.16 -0.01 -5.68
C LYS A 128 16.72 -0.24 -5.23
N LEU A 129 16.37 -0.01 -3.96
CA LEU A 129 15.05 -0.39 -3.42
C LEU A 129 13.98 0.68 -3.66
N LEU A 130 14.30 1.96 -3.44
CA LEU A 130 13.40 3.08 -3.65
C LEU A 130 12.98 3.23 -5.12
N PRO A 131 13.87 3.07 -6.13
CA PRO A 131 13.45 3.06 -7.53
C PRO A 131 12.44 1.95 -7.84
N GLN A 132 12.68 0.73 -7.35
CA GLN A 132 11.72 -0.39 -7.50
C GLN A 132 10.37 -0.08 -6.84
N MET A 133 10.37 0.54 -5.66
CA MET A 133 9.14 0.96 -4.99
C MET A 133 8.36 1.99 -5.82
N LYS A 134 9.05 3.02 -6.34
CA LYS A 134 8.45 4.04 -7.21
C LYS A 134 7.85 3.42 -8.48
N ASP A 135 8.55 2.47 -9.09
CA ASP A 135 8.04 1.75 -10.27
C ASP A 135 6.81 0.89 -9.95
N ILE A 136 6.82 0.15 -8.84
CA ILE A 136 5.66 -0.63 -8.37
C ILE A 136 4.44 0.27 -8.20
N ILE A 137 4.60 1.40 -7.51
CA ILE A 137 3.50 2.35 -7.24
C ILE A 137 2.98 2.94 -8.54
N LYS A 138 3.88 3.44 -9.40
CA LYS A 138 3.51 4.05 -10.68
C LYS A 138 2.79 3.05 -11.59
N LEU A 139 3.36 1.87 -11.79
CA LEU A 139 2.80 0.87 -12.72
C LEU A 139 1.47 0.32 -12.21
N SER A 140 1.34 0.04 -10.92
CA SER A 140 0.06 -0.43 -10.35
C SER A 140 -1.04 0.62 -10.49
N MET A 141 -0.77 1.89 -10.18
CA MET A 141 -1.73 2.98 -10.36
C MET A 141 -2.11 3.18 -11.83
N LEU A 142 -1.13 3.21 -12.75
CA LEU A 142 -1.40 3.34 -14.18
C LEU A 142 -2.24 2.18 -14.74
N SER A 143 -2.02 0.96 -14.25
CA SER A 143 -2.79 -0.21 -14.67
C SER A 143 -4.27 -0.14 -14.29
N ALA A 144 -4.58 0.59 -13.21
CA ALA A 144 -5.94 0.78 -12.71
C ALA A 144 -6.57 2.11 -13.17
N TRP A 145 -5.76 3.11 -13.53
CA TRP A 145 -6.19 4.49 -13.74
C TRP A 145 -7.39 4.64 -14.68
N SER A 146 -7.39 3.92 -15.82
CA SER A 146 -8.48 3.95 -16.81
C SER A 146 -9.81 3.37 -16.31
N LYS A 147 -9.78 2.61 -15.20
CA LYS A 147 -10.94 1.96 -14.58
C LYS A 147 -11.46 2.71 -13.35
N VAL A 148 -10.78 3.77 -12.93
CA VAL A 148 -11.18 4.56 -11.76
C VAL A 148 -12.23 5.56 -12.19
N ASP A 149 -13.43 5.44 -11.63
CA ASP A 149 -14.43 6.51 -11.69
C ASP A 149 -14.07 7.57 -10.64
N TRP A 150 -13.42 8.64 -11.09
CA TRP A 150 -12.97 9.73 -10.23
C TRP A 150 -13.92 10.93 -10.30
N ARG A 151 -13.90 11.75 -9.25
CA ARG A 151 -14.54 13.07 -9.22
C ARG A 151 -13.47 14.11 -9.00
N GLU A 152 -13.67 15.31 -9.56
CA GLU A 152 -12.81 16.44 -9.25
C GLU A 152 -12.71 16.65 -7.73
N ASN A 153 -11.53 17.05 -7.26
CA ASN A 153 -11.23 17.23 -5.84
C ASN A 153 -11.30 15.95 -4.97
N SER A 154 -11.41 14.76 -5.56
CA SER A 154 -11.25 13.50 -4.84
C SER A 154 -9.79 13.13 -4.71
N ILE A 155 -9.41 12.70 -3.51
CA ILE A 155 -8.07 12.23 -3.19
C ILE A 155 -8.11 10.75 -2.80
N GLY A 156 -7.00 10.06 -2.93
CA GLY A 156 -6.86 8.68 -2.45
C GLY A 156 -5.59 8.54 -1.63
N LEU A 157 -5.73 8.16 -0.35
CA LEU A 157 -4.61 7.79 0.50
C LEU A 157 -4.52 6.28 0.60
N TYR A 158 -3.37 5.74 0.21
CA TYR A 158 -3.13 4.31 0.07
C TYR A 158 -1.94 3.86 0.91
N GLY A 159 -2.05 2.68 1.50
CA GLY A 159 -0.94 1.96 2.10
C GLY A 159 -0.48 0.85 1.17
N TYR A 160 0.75 0.92 0.70
CA TYR A 160 1.38 -0.12 -0.09
C TYR A 160 2.15 -1.07 0.82
N ASP A 161 1.84 -2.36 0.70
CA ASP A 161 2.52 -3.42 1.44
C ASP A 161 3.45 -4.14 0.46
N VAL A 162 4.76 -4.01 0.67
CA VAL A 162 5.76 -4.63 -0.20
C VAL A 162 6.71 -5.53 0.59
N LEU A 163 7.20 -6.57 -0.06
CA LEU A 163 8.18 -7.51 0.47
C LEU A 163 9.45 -7.46 -0.37
N ILE A 164 10.61 -7.65 0.25
CA ILE A 164 11.89 -7.79 -0.44
C ILE A 164 12.34 -9.25 -0.33
N ASP A 165 12.77 -9.85 -1.44
CA ASP A 165 13.36 -11.19 -1.44
C ASP A 165 14.88 -11.18 -1.25
N SER A 166 15.48 -12.36 -1.12
CA SER A 166 16.93 -12.54 -0.93
C SER A 166 17.79 -11.94 -2.06
N ASP A 167 17.23 -11.76 -3.26
CA ASP A 167 17.91 -11.19 -4.42
C ASP A 167 17.78 -9.64 -4.48
N LEU A 168 17.20 -9.05 -3.43
CA LEU A 168 16.88 -7.63 -3.31
C LEU A 168 15.89 -7.17 -4.39
N LYS A 169 14.97 -8.05 -4.78
CA LYS A 169 13.83 -7.71 -5.62
C LYS A 169 12.61 -7.42 -4.75
N MET A 170 11.92 -6.32 -5.05
CA MET A 170 10.72 -5.90 -4.35
C MET A 170 9.46 -6.48 -5.01
N TRP A 171 8.52 -6.92 -4.18
CA TRP A 171 7.26 -7.52 -4.56
C TRP A 171 6.09 -6.78 -3.92
N LEU A 172 5.11 -6.39 -4.72
CA LEU A 172 3.84 -5.87 -4.21
C LEU A 172 3.01 -7.01 -3.63
N LEU A 173 2.60 -6.89 -2.37
CA LEU A 173 1.70 -7.84 -1.72
C LEU A 173 0.24 -7.39 -1.87
N GLU A 174 -0.06 -6.19 -1.39
CA GLU A 174 -1.40 -5.60 -1.43
C GLU A 174 -1.37 -4.07 -1.39
N ILE A 175 -2.49 -3.46 -1.76
CA ILE A 175 -2.72 -2.02 -1.67
C ILE A 175 -3.97 -1.80 -0.82
N ASN A 176 -3.79 -1.13 0.31
CA ASN A 176 -4.84 -0.82 1.27
C ASN A 176 -5.38 0.59 1.01
N LEU A 177 -6.66 0.72 0.71
CA LEU A 177 -7.34 2.03 0.73
C LEU A 177 -7.56 2.46 2.19
N CYS A 178 -7.31 3.73 2.50
CA CYS A 178 -7.44 4.27 3.85
C CYS A 178 -6.63 3.45 4.88
N PRO A 179 -5.29 3.41 4.76
CA PRO A 179 -4.46 2.62 5.67
C PRO A 179 -4.69 3.03 7.12
N THR A 180 -4.51 2.09 8.05
CA THR A 180 -4.67 2.37 9.48
C THR A 180 -3.78 3.53 9.92
N MET A 181 -4.37 4.44 10.70
CA MET A 181 -3.72 5.60 11.30
C MET A 181 -3.55 5.42 12.81
N GLU A 182 -3.62 4.18 13.31
CA GLU A 182 -3.46 3.88 14.72
C GLU A 182 -2.01 4.13 15.17
N HIS A 183 -1.85 4.82 16.30
CA HIS A 183 -0.55 5.07 16.95
C HIS A 183 -0.10 3.85 17.76
N SER A 184 -0.05 2.68 17.11
CA SER A 184 0.14 1.39 17.75
C SER A 184 1.54 1.14 18.30
N THR A 185 2.53 1.91 17.83
CA THR A 185 3.95 1.80 18.19
C THR A 185 4.57 3.20 18.31
N LYS A 186 5.77 3.31 18.90
CA LYS A 186 6.51 4.57 18.93
C LYS A 186 6.78 5.14 17.54
N VAL A 187 7.06 4.28 16.56
CA VAL A 187 7.29 4.65 15.15
C VAL A 187 6.03 5.27 14.55
N THR A 188 4.88 4.58 14.62
CA THR A 188 3.62 5.08 14.05
C THR A 188 3.11 6.32 14.78
N LYS A 189 3.29 6.42 16.11
CA LYS A 189 2.92 7.59 16.91
C LYS A 189 3.66 8.87 16.47
N HIS A 190 4.86 8.74 15.91
CA HIS A 190 5.61 9.87 15.37
C HIS A 190 5.29 10.14 13.89
N LEU A 191 5.28 9.08 13.07
CA LEU A 191 5.15 9.23 11.61
C LEU A 191 3.73 9.59 11.15
N VAL A 192 2.69 9.04 11.76
CA VAL A 192 1.31 9.24 11.30
C VAL A 192 0.87 10.71 11.41
N PRO A 193 1.05 11.41 12.55
CA PRO A 193 0.69 12.82 12.64
C PRO A 193 1.43 13.69 11.61
N LYS A 194 2.74 13.46 11.45
CA LYS A 194 3.59 14.19 10.49
C LYS A 194 3.11 13.99 9.05
N MET A 195 2.86 12.74 8.66
CA MET A 195 2.35 12.39 7.32
C MET A 195 0.98 13.02 7.05
N MET A 196 0.10 13.06 8.05
CA MET A 196 -1.22 13.69 7.91
C MET A 196 -1.14 15.21 7.81
N GLU A 197 -0.24 15.86 8.54
CA GLU A 197 0.02 17.30 8.40
C GLU A 197 0.55 17.63 7.00
N ASP A 198 1.52 16.86 6.51
CA ASP A 198 2.09 17.04 5.17
C ASP A 198 1.06 16.75 4.07
N LEU A 199 0.10 15.85 4.32
CA LEU A 199 -1.00 15.61 3.40
C LEU A 199 -1.81 16.89 3.18
N CYS A 200 -2.14 17.62 4.25
CA CYS A 200 -2.83 18.91 4.16
C CYS A 200 -2.06 19.92 3.30
N LYS A 201 -0.74 19.96 3.41
CA LYS A 201 0.12 20.84 2.57
C LYS A 201 -0.06 20.53 1.07
N VAL A 202 -0.20 19.26 0.72
CA VAL A 202 -0.45 18.85 -0.68
C VAL A 202 -1.87 19.20 -1.14
N ILE A 203 -2.89 18.88 -0.34
CA ILE A 203 -4.29 18.91 -0.81
C ILE A 203 -5.03 20.23 -0.55
N ILE A 204 -4.58 21.04 0.42
CA ILE A 204 -5.14 22.35 0.77
C ILE A 204 -4.22 23.42 0.20
N ASP A 205 -3.00 23.53 0.73
CA ASP A 205 -2.10 24.62 0.37
C ASP A 205 -1.73 24.53 -1.12
N GLY A 206 -1.50 23.33 -1.64
CA GLY A 206 -1.22 23.10 -3.06
C GLY A 206 -2.31 23.58 -4.04
N LYS A 207 -3.54 23.84 -3.58
CA LYS A 207 -4.63 24.35 -4.43
C LYS A 207 -4.70 25.86 -4.53
N GLU A 208 -4.19 26.60 -3.55
CA GLU A 208 -4.21 28.07 -3.66
C GLU A 208 -3.15 28.53 -4.66
N LEU A 209 -3.49 29.56 -5.44
CA LEU A 209 -2.59 30.12 -6.46
C LEU A 209 -1.22 30.41 -5.82
N PRO A 210 -0.13 29.84 -6.37
CA PRO A 210 1.19 30.18 -5.88
C PRO A 210 1.42 31.67 -6.11
N GLU A 211 1.90 32.39 -5.10
CA GLU A 211 2.55 33.68 -5.33
C GLU A 211 3.69 33.46 -6.34
N GLU A 212 3.85 34.38 -7.29
CA GLU A 212 4.80 34.22 -8.40
C GLU A 212 6.18 33.80 -7.88
N GLY A 213 6.62 32.60 -8.28
CA GLY A 213 7.96 32.07 -7.95
C GLY A 213 8.08 31.28 -6.64
N ILE A 214 7.03 31.13 -5.83
CA ILE A 214 7.09 30.35 -4.58
C ILE A 214 6.51 28.95 -4.79
N LYS A 215 7.38 27.93 -4.81
CA LYS A 215 6.95 26.52 -4.77
C LYS A 215 6.45 26.17 -3.37
N LYS A 216 5.17 25.86 -3.25
CA LYS A 216 4.57 25.43 -1.98
C LYS A 216 5.20 24.11 -1.52
N SER A 217 5.44 24.03 -0.21
CA SER A 217 6.00 22.83 0.41
C SER A 217 4.99 21.69 0.35
N THR A 218 5.45 20.50 0.01
CA THR A 218 4.69 19.25 0.11
C THR A 218 5.06 18.47 1.37
N GLY A 219 5.82 19.09 2.29
CA GLY A 219 6.46 18.39 3.40
C GLY A 219 7.34 17.24 2.90
N ASP A 220 7.11 16.04 3.45
CA ASP A 220 7.81 14.83 3.05
C ASP A 220 7.11 14.00 1.97
N TYR A 221 6.08 14.53 1.31
CA TYR A 221 5.58 13.95 0.06
C TYR A 221 6.47 14.32 -1.13
N ASP A 222 6.92 13.30 -1.86
CA ASP A 222 7.64 13.42 -3.13
C ASP A 222 6.69 13.13 -4.30
N LEU A 223 6.59 14.03 -5.27
CA LEU A 223 5.79 13.83 -6.49
C LEU A 223 6.55 12.86 -7.40
N ILE A 224 6.11 11.61 -7.47
CA ILE A 224 6.81 10.55 -8.23
C ILE A 224 6.23 10.37 -9.64
N TYR A 225 5.03 10.87 -9.89
CA TYR A 225 4.41 10.83 -11.22
C TYR A 225 3.37 11.94 -11.40
N GLU A 226 3.46 12.63 -12.53
CA GLU A 226 2.43 13.55 -13.03
C GLU A 226 2.06 13.14 -14.47
N GLY A 227 0.79 12.82 -14.66
CA GLY A 227 0.24 12.44 -15.96
C GLY A 227 -0.15 13.65 -16.80
N VAL A 228 -0.58 13.37 -18.03
CA VAL A 228 -1.17 14.40 -18.90
C VAL A 228 -2.65 14.56 -18.55
N ARG A 229 -3.15 15.80 -18.58
CA ARG A 229 -4.58 16.07 -18.45
C ARG A 229 -5.32 15.48 -19.65
N VAL A 230 -6.15 14.48 -19.39
CA VAL A 230 -7.01 13.87 -20.40
C VAL A 230 -8.33 14.64 -20.43
N ARG A 231 -8.61 15.33 -21.54
CA ARG A 231 -9.95 15.90 -21.73
C ARG A 231 -10.90 14.73 -21.96
N GLU A 232 -11.85 14.50 -21.06
CA GLU A 232 -12.95 13.60 -21.40
C GLU A 232 -13.66 14.16 -22.63
N ALA A 233 -13.88 13.32 -23.65
CA ALA A 233 -14.88 13.64 -24.64
C ALA A 233 -16.21 13.83 -23.90
N LEU A 234 -16.93 14.91 -24.18
CA LEU A 234 -18.26 15.17 -23.61
C LEU A 234 -19.12 13.90 -23.79
N LYS A 235 -19.25 13.09 -22.74
CA LYS A 235 -20.00 11.81 -22.78
C LYS A 235 -21.47 12.03 -23.10
N ASN A 236 -21.95 13.26 -22.92
CA ASN A 236 -23.26 13.72 -23.34
C ASN A 236 -23.12 15.03 -24.12
N LYS A 237 -23.07 14.96 -25.46
CA LYS A 237 -23.77 16.00 -26.23
C LYS A 237 -25.27 15.75 -26.02
N THR A 238 -25.81 16.13 -24.88
CA THR A 238 -27.22 16.51 -24.87
C THR A 238 -27.29 17.78 -25.70
N ASP A 239 -27.86 17.68 -26.90
CA ASP A 239 -28.22 18.84 -27.70
C ASP A 239 -29.21 19.67 -26.88
N PHE A 240 -28.70 20.62 -26.11
CA PHE A 240 -29.53 21.57 -25.42
C PHE A 240 -30.12 22.51 -26.47
N CYS A 241 -31.38 22.27 -26.84
CA CYS A 241 -32.17 23.23 -27.60
C CYS A 241 -32.62 24.34 -26.64
N ILE A 242 -32.19 25.58 -26.90
CA ILE A 242 -32.73 26.76 -26.22
C ILE A 242 -33.85 27.30 -27.10
N GLU A 243 -35.10 27.04 -26.72
CA GLU A 243 -36.26 27.67 -27.35
C GLU A 243 -36.63 28.93 -26.56
N GLY A 244 -36.30 30.08 -27.14
CA GLY A 244 -36.77 31.37 -26.65
C GLY A 244 -38.10 31.74 -27.30
N ARG A 245 -39.09 32.15 -26.51
CA ARG A 245 -40.29 32.81 -27.03
C ARG A 245 -40.16 34.32 -26.86
N ARG A 246 -40.32 35.07 -27.95
CA ARG A 246 -40.31 36.53 -27.94
C ARG A 246 -41.46 37.02 -27.06
N ILE A 247 -41.14 37.72 -25.97
CA ILE A 247 -42.14 38.47 -25.19
C ILE A 247 -42.42 39.75 -25.97
N THR A 248 -43.60 39.82 -26.59
CA THR A 248 -44.16 41.08 -27.08
C THR A 248 -44.82 41.80 -25.91
N LYS A 249 -44.44 43.07 -25.75
CA LYS A 249 -44.70 44.00 -24.64
C LYS A 249 -46.05 43.86 -23.95
#